data_AF-A0A965R1H8-F1
#
_entry.id   AF-A0A965R1H8-F1
#
_cell.length_a   1.000
_cell.length_b   1.000
_cell.length_c   1.000
_cell.angle_alpha   90.00
_cell.angle_beta   90.00
_cell.angle_gamma   90.00
#
_symmetry.space_group_name_H-M   'P 1'
#
loop_
_entity.id
_entity.type
_entity.pdbx_description
1 polymer ?
#
loop_
_entity_poly.entity_id
_entity_poly.type
_entity_poly.pdbx_seq_one_letter_code
_entity_poly.pdbx_strand_id
1 'polypeptide(L)'
;MLSYTETLAYLFSKLPMFQRLGPAAYKADLTNTLKLCKYLKNPENDLKCIHIAGTNGKGSSSHMLAAILQSCGYKTGLYTSPHLLDFTERIKVNGTCIAPEYITTFVHRHKSQFDAMDLSFFEWTVGLAFQYFKDQKVDIAIIETGLGGRLDSTNVIHPIISLITNIGYDHQALLGNTLAQIAQEKAGIIKTRCPVVISSFQEEVAEIFIKTAA
;
A
#
# COMPACT_ATOMS: atom_id res chain seq x y z
N MET A 1 -26.61 -5.49 8.05
CA MET A 1 -25.15 -5.21 7.97
C MET A 1 -24.43 -6.53 8.20
N LEU A 2 -23.39 -6.86 7.42
CA LEU A 2 -22.63 -8.10 7.59
C LEU A 2 -21.90 -8.09 8.94
N SER A 3 -21.74 -9.25 9.58
CA SER A 3 -20.82 -9.42 10.71
C SER A 3 -19.36 -9.20 10.27
N TYR A 4 -18.45 -9.06 11.23
CA TYR A 4 -17.02 -8.93 10.93
C TYR A 4 -16.49 -10.17 10.18
N THR A 5 -16.85 -11.37 10.64
CA THR A 5 -16.44 -12.63 10.00
C THR A 5 -16.96 -12.75 8.57
N GLU A 6 -18.24 -12.43 8.32
CA GLU A 6 -18.80 -12.44 6.95
C GLU A 6 -18.17 -11.37 6.05
N THR A 7 -17.86 -10.21 6.63
CA THR A 7 -17.15 -9.13 5.94
C THR A 7 -15.77 -9.57 5.48
N LEU A 8 -15.00 -10.23 6.36
CA LEU A 8 -13.71 -10.80 6.01
C LEU A 8 -13.83 -11.92 4.97
N ALA A 9 -14.82 -12.80 5.09
CA ALA A 9 -15.06 -13.85 4.10
C ALA A 9 -15.31 -13.27 2.69
N TYR A 10 -16.11 -12.20 2.61
CA TYR A 10 -16.33 -11.47 1.36
C TYR A 10 -15.06 -10.77 0.83
N LEU A 11 -14.30 -10.10 1.70
CA LEU A 11 -13.00 -9.51 1.34
C LEU A 11 -12.06 -10.56 0.75
N PHE A 12 -11.90 -11.70 1.43
CA PHE A 12 -10.99 -12.76 1.00
C PHE A 12 -11.47 -13.51 -0.23
N SER A 13 -12.78 -13.57 -0.51
CA SER A 13 -13.27 -14.12 -1.78
C SER A 13 -12.86 -13.26 -2.99
N LYS A 14 -12.39 -12.02 -2.78
CA LYS A 14 -11.83 -11.13 -3.80
C LYS A 14 -10.31 -11.22 -3.92
N LEU A 15 -9.66 -12.13 -3.19
CA LEU A 15 -8.26 -12.44 -3.44
C LEU A 15 -8.15 -13.10 -4.83
N PRO A 16 -7.19 -12.67 -5.67
CA PRO A 16 -6.93 -13.38 -6.90
C PRO A 16 -6.55 -14.83 -6.58
N MET A 17 -7.16 -15.81 -7.26
CA MET A 17 -6.74 -17.21 -7.16
C MET A 17 -5.41 -17.39 -7.92
N PHE A 18 -4.30 -16.98 -7.31
CA PHE A 18 -2.97 -17.02 -7.92
C PHE A 18 -2.55 -18.44 -8.34
N GLN A 19 -2.95 -19.47 -7.57
CA GLN A 19 -2.71 -20.88 -7.91
C GLN A 19 -3.39 -21.33 -9.21
N ARG A 20 -4.45 -20.63 -9.65
CA ARG A 20 -5.25 -21.02 -10.83
C ARG A 20 -5.10 -20.06 -12.01
N LEU A 21 -4.74 -18.80 -11.75
CA LEU A 21 -4.68 -17.72 -12.76
C LEU A 21 -3.25 -17.32 -13.16
N GLY A 22 -2.22 -17.72 -12.40
CA GLY A 22 -0.83 -17.40 -12.73
C GLY A 22 -0.54 -15.88 -12.78
N PRO A 23 0.47 -15.43 -13.54
CA PRO A 23 0.83 -14.01 -13.68
C PRO A 23 -0.31 -13.10 -14.14
N ALA A 24 -1.34 -13.65 -14.79
CA ALA A 24 -2.51 -12.91 -15.26
C ALA A 24 -3.41 -12.38 -14.12
N ALA A 25 -3.18 -12.83 -12.88
CA ALA A 25 -3.82 -12.28 -11.67
C ALA A 25 -3.26 -10.91 -11.24
N TYR A 26 -2.07 -10.54 -11.75
CA TYR A 26 -1.49 -9.22 -11.54
C TYR A 26 -2.14 -8.25 -12.53
N LYS A 27 -3.00 -7.36 -12.03
CA LYS A 27 -3.61 -6.33 -12.88
C LYS A 27 -2.52 -5.39 -13.39
N ALA A 28 -2.53 -5.13 -14.70
CA ALA A 28 -1.46 -4.46 -15.42
C ALA A 28 -1.42 -2.93 -15.24
N ASP A 29 -2.35 -2.34 -14.49
CA ASP A 29 -2.46 -0.90 -14.31
C ASP A 29 -3.10 -0.49 -12.96
N LEU A 30 -3.14 0.82 -12.71
CA LEU A 30 -3.78 1.44 -11.52
C LEU A 30 -5.22 1.90 -11.79
N THR A 31 -5.81 1.55 -12.93
CA THR A 31 -7.09 2.12 -13.41
C THR A 31 -8.20 1.94 -12.38
N ASN A 32 -8.29 0.77 -11.77
CA ASN A 32 -9.32 0.44 -10.79
C ASN A 32 -9.10 1.16 -9.46
N THR A 33 -7.86 1.22 -8.96
CA THR A 33 -7.51 2.01 -7.78
C THR A 33 -7.85 3.49 -7.99
N LEU A 34 -7.53 4.06 -9.15
CA LEU A 34 -7.85 5.46 -9.47
C LEU A 34 -9.37 5.70 -9.54
N LYS A 35 -10.14 4.78 -10.13
CA LYS A 35 -11.62 4.83 -10.11
C LYS A 35 -12.17 4.77 -8.68
N LEU A 36 -11.61 3.90 -7.84
CA LEU A 36 -11.96 3.79 -6.42
C LEU A 36 -11.69 5.10 -5.68
N CYS A 37 -10.49 5.66 -5.82
CA CYS A 37 -10.11 6.93 -5.19
C CYS A 37 -11.06 8.05 -5.61
N LYS A 38 -11.34 8.17 -6.92
CA LYS A 38 -12.31 9.13 -7.45
C LYS A 38 -13.70 8.96 -6.84
N TYR A 39 -14.18 7.73 -6.72
CA TYR A 39 -15.47 7.43 -6.10
C TYR A 39 -15.50 7.82 -4.60
N LEU A 40 -14.41 7.57 -3.87
CA LEU A 40 -14.23 7.98 -2.47
C LEU A 40 -13.93 9.48 -2.31
N LYS A 41 -13.99 10.27 -3.38
CA LYS A 41 -13.67 11.70 -3.41
C LYS A 41 -12.21 11.99 -3.04
N ASN A 42 -11.31 11.17 -3.58
CA ASN A 42 -9.85 11.28 -3.55
C ASN A 42 -9.28 11.47 -2.13
N PRO A 43 -9.56 10.56 -1.16
CA PRO A 43 -9.08 10.69 0.21
C PRO A 43 -7.55 10.75 0.31
N GLU A 44 -6.84 10.12 -0.63
CA GLU A 44 -5.38 10.09 -0.72
C GLU A 44 -4.74 11.47 -0.94
N ASN A 45 -5.46 12.41 -1.54
CA ASN A 45 -4.96 13.77 -1.79
C ASN A 45 -4.95 14.64 -0.53
N ASP A 46 -5.69 14.25 0.51
CA ASP A 46 -5.75 14.98 1.78
C ASP A 46 -4.73 14.45 2.81
N LEU A 47 -3.89 13.48 2.41
CA LEU A 47 -2.93 12.83 3.29
C LEU A 47 -1.49 13.26 2.98
N LYS A 48 -0.72 13.56 4.04
CA LYS A 48 0.74 13.62 3.94
C LYS A 48 1.28 12.20 4.11
N CYS A 49 1.92 11.67 3.06
CA CYS A 49 2.33 10.26 3.06
C CYS A 49 3.85 10.06 3.02
N ILE A 50 4.34 9.03 3.70
CA ILE A 50 5.63 8.40 3.44
C ILE A 50 5.36 7.09 2.72
N HIS A 51 5.95 6.90 1.53
CA HIS A 51 5.74 5.69 0.72
C HIS A 51 6.94 4.76 0.81
N ILE A 52 6.72 3.49 1.12
CA ILE A 52 7.79 2.53 1.39
C ILE A 52 7.70 1.34 0.45
N ALA A 53 8.74 1.12 -0.34
CA ALA A 53 8.95 -0.05 -1.19
C ALA A 53 10.26 -0.75 -0.86
N GLY A 54 10.48 -1.93 -1.45
CA GLY A 54 11.67 -2.74 -1.18
C GLY A 54 11.41 -4.24 -1.19
N THR A 55 12.47 -5.04 -1.14
CA THR A 55 12.37 -6.49 -1.01
C THR A 55 12.14 -6.86 0.46
N ASN A 56 13.11 -6.61 1.34
CA ASN A 56 13.03 -6.89 2.77
C ASN A 56 13.04 -5.62 3.62
N GLY A 57 12.53 -5.71 4.85
CA GLY A 57 12.59 -4.60 5.81
C GLY A 57 11.59 -3.46 5.58
N LYS A 58 10.66 -3.59 4.63
CA LYS A 58 9.54 -2.65 4.42
C LYS A 58 8.73 -2.47 5.71
N GLY A 59 8.05 -3.53 6.16
CA GLY A 59 7.25 -3.51 7.39
C GLY A 59 8.01 -3.05 8.63
N SER A 60 9.27 -3.48 8.83
CA SER A 60 10.10 -3.01 9.94
C SER A 60 10.36 -1.51 9.88
N SER A 61 10.74 -0.99 8.70
CA SER A 61 10.96 0.44 8.49
C SER A 61 9.67 1.23 8.69
N SER A 62 8.54 0.73 8.17
CA SER A 62 7.22 1.34 8.36
C SER A 62 6.85 1.47 9.84
N HIS A 63 7.05 0.42 10.63
CA HIS A 63 6.76 0.42 12.07
C HIS A 63 7.72 1.34 12.84
N MET A 64 9.01 1.33 12.51
CA MET A 64 10.01 2.20 13.14
C MET A 64 9.71 3.67 12.89
N LEU A 65 9.41 4.04 11.63
CA LEU A 65 9.00 5.40 11.28
C LEU A 65 7.73 5.80 12.02
N ALA A 66 6.75 4.90 12.12
CA ALA A 66 5.52 5.17 12.84
C ALA A 66 5.77 5.44 14.32
N ALA A 67 6.58 4.62 14.97
CA ALA A 67 6.93 4.79 16.38
C ALA A 67 7.70 6.09 16.64
N ILE A 68 8.65 6.45 15.77
CA ILE A 68 9.42 7.70 15.89
C ILE A 68 8.49 8.91 15.74
N LEU A 69 7.66 8.95 14.69
CA LEU A 69 6.75 10.07 14.44
C LEU A 69 5.70 10.23 15.54
N GLN A 70 5.17 9.12 16.06
CA GLN A 70 4.28 9.14 17.23
C GLN A 70 4.98 9.68 18.47
N SER A 71 6.24 9.29 18.70
CA SER A 71 7.04 9.79 19.83
C SER A 71 7.34 11.29 19.71
N CYS A 72 7.36 11.81 18.48
CA CYS A 72 7.44 13.25 18.19
C CYS A 72 6.09 13.99 18.29
N GLY A 73 5.00 13.31 18.64
CA GLY A 73 3.68 13.91 18.85
C GLY A 73 2.77 13.94 17.62
N TYR A 74 3.17 13.35 16.48
CA TYR A 74 2.32 13.29 15.28
C TYR A 74 1.28 12.19 15.39
N LYS A 75 0.02 12.50 15.07
CA LYS A 75 -1.02 11.49 14.85
C LYS A 75 -0.69 10.71 13.59
N THR A 76 -0.29 9.45 13.74
CA THR A 76 0.31 8.67 12.66
C THR A 76 -0.61 7.54 12.22
N GLY A 77 -0.92 7.51 10.92
CA GLY A 77 -1.52 6.35 10.25
C GLY A 77 -0.44 5.39 9.75
N LEU A 78 -0.66 4.10 9.88
CA LEU A 78 0.25 3.06 9.41
C LEU A 78 -0.53 2.01 8.61
N TYR A 79 -0.15 1.83 7.35
CA TYR A 79 -0.65 0.78 6.48
C TYR A 79 0.46 -0.21 6.15
N THR A 80 0.29 -1.48 6.53
CA THR A 80 1.28 -2.55 6.33
C THR A 80 0.67 -3.84 5.82
N SER A 81 1.48 -4.68 5.19
CA SER A 81 1.05 -5.99 4.69
C SER A 81 2.17 -7.03 4.65
N PRO A 82 1.87 -8.33 4.78
CA PRO A 82 0.57 -8.91 5.18
C PRO A 82 0.27 -8.69 6.67
N HIS A 83 -0.92 -9.11 7.13
CA HIS A 83 -1.19 -9.29 8.57
C HIS A 83 -0.72 -10.67 9.02
N LEU A 84 -0.54 -10.84 10.34
CA LEU A 84 -0.13 -12.10 10.95
C LEU A 84 -1.32 -12.89 11.51
N LEU A 85 -2.18 -12.25 12.32
CA LEU A 85 -3.32 -12.93 12.96
C LEU A 85 -4.65 -12.39 12.46
N ASP A 86 -4.81 -11.07 12.44
CA ASP A 86 -6.08 -10.42 12.12
C ASP A 86 -5.94 -9.31 11.07
N PHE A 87 -6.95 -9.18 10.20
CA PHE A 87 -6.98 -8.18 9.13
C PHE A 87 -6.80 -6.74 9.64
N THR A 88 -7.29 -6.43 10.85
CA THR A 88 -7.18 -5.10 11.45
C THR A 88 -5.74 -4.65 11.66
N GLU A 89 -4.77 -5.58 11.74
CA GLU A 89 -3.34 -5.26 11.85
C GLU A 89 -2.80 -4.48 10.64
N ARG A 90 -3.46 -4.58 9.48
CA ARG A 90 -3.05 -3.88 8.26
C ARG A 90 -3.19 -2.37 8.37
N ILE A 91 -4.06 -1.86 9.24
CA ILE A 91 -4.39 -0.44 9.34
C ILE A 91 -4.37 -0.03 10.80
N LYS A 92 -3.42 0.83 11.18
CA LYS A 92 -3.29 1.34 12.55
C LYS A 92 -3.28 2.86 12.58
N VAL A 93 -3.82 3.44 13.64
CA VAL A 93 -3.64 4.86 13.98
C VAL A 93 -3.09 4.94 15.39
N ASN A 94 -1.95 5.61 15.57
CA ASN A 94 -1.20 5.67 16.84
C ASN A 94 -0.98 4.28 17.48
N GLY A 95 -0.62 3.29 16.65
CA GLY A 95 -0.36 1.92 17.09
C GLY A 95 -1.60 1.08 17.37
N THR A 96 -2.79 1.67 17.44
CA THR A 96 -4.06 0.96 17.62
C THR A 96 -4.64 0.52 16.29
N CYS A 97 -4.98 -0.77 16.17
CA CYS A 97 -5.64 -1.32 14.99
C CYS A 97 -7.00 -0.66 14.73
N ILE A 98 -7.38 -0.58 13.45
CA ILE A 98 -8.71 -0.14 13.03
C ILE A 98 -9.80 -0.98 13.71
N ALA A 99 -10.90 -0.33 14.11
CA ALA A 99 -12.02 -1.03 14.74
C ALA A 99 -12.77 -1.92 13.71
N PRO A 100 -13.10 -3.18 14.05
CA PRO A 100 -13.91 -4.06 13.21
C PRO A 100 -15.20 -3.40 12.69
N GLU A 101 -15.85 -2.59 13.53
CA GLU A 101 -17.10 -1.88 13.22
C GLU A 101 -16.91 -0.84 12.11
N TYR A 102 -15.74 -0.19 12.05
CA TYR A 102 -15.42 0.72 10.95
C TYR A 102 -15.30 -0.06 9.64
N ILE A 103 -14.62 -1.22 9.68
CA ILE A 103 -14.45 -2.09 8.51
C ILE A 103 -15.83 -2.55 8.01
N THR A 104 -16.65 -3.15 8.86
CA THR A 104 -17.98 -3.67 8.47
C THR A 104 -18.88 -2.56 7.94
N THR A 105 -18.85 -1.38 8.56
CA THR A 105 -19.64 -0.22 8.12
C THR A 105 -19.18 0.29 6.75
N PHE A 106 -17.86 0.44 6.56
CA PHE A 106 -17.28 0.87 5.29
C PHE A 106 -17.61 -0.14 4.19
N VAL A 107 -17.45 -1.43 4.47
CA VAL A 107 -17.78 -2.49 3.53
C VAL A 107 -19.23 -2.46 3.14
N HIS A 108 -20.13 -2.45 4.13
CA HIS A 108 -21.55 -2.47 3.88
C HIS A 108 -22.00 -1.28 3.02
N ARG A 109 -21.43 -0.09 3.27
CA ARG A 109 -21.77 1.14 2.55
C ARG A 109 -21.37 1.10 1.07
N HIS A 110 -20.24 0.49 0.74
CA HIS A 110 -19.63 0.61 -0.57
C HIS A 110 -19.60 -0.70 -1.38
N LYS A 111 -20.06 -1.82 -0.80
CA LYS A 111 -20.03 -3.14 -1.41
C LYS A 111 -20.55 -3.18 -2.85
N SER A 112 -21.71 -2.59 -3.11
CA SER A 112 -22.35 -2.62 -4.44
C SER A 112 -21.48 -1.95 -5.51
N GLN A 113 -20.89 -0.80 -5.19
CA GLN A 113 -20.00 -0.09 -6.11
C GLN A 113 -18.70 -0.87 -6.33
N PHE A 114 -18.17 -1.50 -5.28
CA PHE A 114 -16.92 -2.27 -5.37
C PHE A 114 -17.09 -3.55 -6.19
N ASP A 115 -18.23 -4.22 -6.06
CA ASP A 115 -18.60 -5.33 -6.93
C ASP A 115 -18.74 -4.87 -8.39
N ALA A 116 -19.39 -3.71 -8.63
CA ALA A 116 -19.55 -3.18 -9.99
C ALA A 116 -18.22 -2.76 -10.65
N MET A 117 -17.23 -2.34 -9.86
CA MET A 117 -15.88 -1.99 -10.33
C MET A 117 -14.94 -3.20 -10.45
N ASP A 118 -15.37 -4.39 -10.02
CA ASP A 118 -14.56 -5.61 -9.93
C ASP A 118 -13.22 -5.37 -9.21
N LEU A 119 -13.31 -4.73 -8.03
CA LEU A 119 -12.13 -4.45 -7.21
C LEU A 119 -11.59 -5.71 -6.56
N SER A 120 -10.27 -5.84 -6.58
CA SER A 120 -9.53 -6.85 -5.84
C SER A 120 -9.50 -6.53 -4.35
N PHE A 121 -9.16 -7.55 -3.55
CA PHE A 121 -8.90 -7.38 -2.11
C PHE A 121 -7.91 -6.24 -1.81
N PHE A 122 -6.82 -6.12 -2.59
CA PHE A 122 -5.77 -5.14 -2.34
C PHE A 122 -6.21 -3.70 -2.62
N GLU A 123 -6.82 -3.46 -3.79
CA GLU A 123 -7.34 -2.13 -4.18
C GLU A 123 -8.31 -1.62 -3.12
N TRP A 124 -9.18 -2.51 -2.67
CA TRP A 124 -10.20 -2.17 -1.70
C TRP A 124 -9.62 -1.90 -0.30
N THR A 125 -8.66 -2.72 0.14
CA THR A 125 -7.97 -2.51 1.43
C THR A 125 -7.25 -1.15 1.45
N VAL A 126 -6.63 -0.75 0.34
CA VAL A 126 -5.98 0.56 0.21
C VAL A 126 -6.99 1.71 0.29
N GLY A 127 -8.13 1.61 -0.41
CA GLY A 127 -9.18 2.62 -0.32
C GLY A 127 -9.76 2.77 1.10
N LEU A 128 -9.94 1.64 1.81
CA LEU A 128 -10.34 1.62 3.22
C LEU A 128 -9.30 2.34 4.09
N ALA A 129 -8.01 2.06 3.91
CA ALA A 129 -6.93 2.69 4.67
C ALA A 129 -6.90 4.20 4.47
N PHE A 130 -6.97 4.67 3.22
CA PHE A 130 -6.98 6.11 2.92
C PHE A 130 -8.19 6.81 3.51
N GLN A 131 -9.40 6.25 3.36
CA GLN A 131 -10.59 6.83 3.97
C GLN A 131 -10.47 6.88 5.49
N TYR A 132 -10.01 5.79 6.12
CA TYR A 132 -9.85 5.74 7.56
C TYR A 132 -8.85 6.77 8.08
N PHE A 133 -7.68 6.90 7.42
CA PHE A 133 -6.68 7.90 7.80
C PHE A 133 -7.19 9.34 7.64
N LYS A 134 -7.94 9.62 6.58
CA LYS A 134 -8.60 10.93 6.37
C LYS A 134 -9.62 11.22 7.46
N ASP A 135 -10.52 10.27 7.75
CA ASP A 135 -11.54 10.42 8.79
C ASP A 135 -10.92 10.60 10.18
N GLN A 136 -9.82 9.90 10.43
CA GLN A 136 -9.03 10.04 11.65
C GLN A 136 -8.18 11.31 11.68
N LYS A 137 -8.08 12.08 10.60
CA LYS A 137 -7.27 13.30 10.49
C LYS A 137 -5.83 13.05 10.96
N VAL A 138 -5.20 12.01 10.43
CA VAL A 138 -3.78 11.74 10.73
C VAL A 138 -2.91 12.88 10.17
N ASP A 139 -1.87 13.25 10.90
CA ASP A 139 -0.89 14.25 10.45
C ASP A 139 0.02 13.69 9.35
N ILE A 140 0.31 12.39 9.45
CA ILE A 140 1.18 11.66 8.51
C ILE A 140 0.75 10.19 8.40
N ALA A 141 0.72 9.67 7.18
CA ALA A 141 0.39 8.29 6.88
C ALA A 141 1.60 7.56 6.29
N ILE A 142 1.98 6.42 6.87
CA ILE A 142 3.09 5.60 6.41
C ILE A 142 2.50 4.42 5.64
N ILE A 143 2.80 4.36 4.36
CA ILE A 143 2.16 3.45 3.42
C ILE A 143 3.21 2.48 2.88
N GLU A 144 3.10 1.21 3.24
CA GLU A 144 3.91 0.12 2.68
C GLU A 144 3.28 -0.40 1.38
N THR A 145 4.08 -0.56 0.33
CA THR A 145 3.68 -1.27 -0.89
C THR A 145 3.49 -2.75 -0.60
N GLY A 146 2.43 -3.36 -1.15
CA GLY A 146 2.24 -4.81 -1.08
C GLY A 146 3.23 -5.56 -1.97
N LEU A 147 3.36 -5.16 -3.24
CA LEU A 147 4.21 -5.83 -4.22
C LEU A 147 4.79 -4.84 -5.24
N GLY A 148 6.09 -4.92 -5.49
CA GLY A 148 6.76 -4.06 -6.47
C GLY A 148 6.76 -2.60 -6.01
N GLY A 149 6.05 -1.76 -6.76
CA GLY A 149 5.85 -0.34 -6.45
C GLY A 149 5.07 0.37 -7.54
N ARG A 150 5.54 0.31 -8.79
CA ARG A 150 4.99 1.01 -9.96
C ARG A 150 3.49 0.79 -10.16
N LEU A 151 3.06 -0.47 -10.08
CA LEU A 151 1.66 -0.87 -10.27
C LEU A 151 0.98 -1.34 -8.97
N ASP A 152 1.59 -1.09 -7.82
CA ASP A 152 0.97 -1.39 -6.53
C ASP A 152 -0.21 -0.44 -6.27
N SER A 153 -1.32 -0.93 -5.73
CA SER A 153 -2.50 -0.10 -5.45
C SER A 153 -2.20 1.09 -4.54
N THR A 154 -1.14 1.05 -3.74
CA THR A 154 -0.71 2.20 -2.94
C THR A 154 -0.13 3.35 -3.77
N ASN A 155 0.32 3.10 -5.00
CA ASN A 155 1.04 4.08 -5.84
C ASN A 155 0.17 5.14 -6.52
N VAL A 156 -1.03 5.39 -5.98
CA VAL A 156 -1.88 6.53 -6.31
C VAL A 156 -1.60 7.76 -5.43
N ILE A 157 -0.77 7.62 -4.39
CA ILE A 157 -0.37 8.73 -3.52
C ILE A 157 0.74 9.60 -4.12
N HIS A 158 0.82 10.84 -3.68
CA HIS A 158 1.97 11.73 -3.87
C HIS A 158 2.66 11.95 -2.52
N PRO A 159 3.67 11.14 -2.16
CA PRO A 159 4.29 11.20 -0.85
C PRO A 159 5.16 12.45 -0.69
N ILE A 160 5.43 12.84 0.56
CA ILE A 160 6.40 13.89 0.89
C ILE A 160 7.84 13.36 0.87
N ILE A 161 8.01 12.05 1.01
CA ILE A 161 9.28 11.32 0.88
C ILE A 161 8.99 9.85 0.60
N SER A 162 9.81 9.23 -0.24
CA SER A 162 9.78 7.79 -0.50
C SER A 162 10.99 7.10 0.14
N LEU A 163 10.81 5.87 0.63
CA LEU A 163 11.86 4.99 1.09
C LEU A 163 11.85 3.73 0.23
N ILE A 164 12.99 3.41 -0.37
CA ILE A 164 13.23 2.11 -0.98
C ILE A 164 14.27 1.41 -0.11
N THR A 165 13.90 0.24 0.43
CA THR A 165 14.84 -0.54 1.26
C THR A 165 15.86 -1.29 0.38
N ASN A 166 16.21 -2.52 0.70
CA ASN A 166 17.10 -3.31 -0.15
C ASN A 166 16.37 -3.89 -1.38
N ILE A 167 17.14 -4.18 -2.43
CA ILE A 167 16.70 -4.89 -3.63
C ILE A 167 17.30 -6.30 -3.62
N GLY A 168 16.46 -7.29 -3.82
CA GLY A 168 16.85 -8.69 -3.93
C GLY A 168 15.88 -9.46 -4.82
N TYR A 169 16.28 -10.65 -5.22
CA TYR A 169 15.44 -11.57 -5.99
C TYR A 169 14.23 -12.00 -5.17
N ASP A 170 13.07 -11.50 -5.55
CA ASP A 170 11.80 -11.80 -4.93
C ASP A 170 10.67 -11.56 -5.95
N HIS A 171 9.62 -12.37 -5.88
CA HIS A 171 8.48 -12.31 -6.79
C HIS A 171 8.85 -12.23 -8.29
N GLN A 172 9.89 -12.96 -8.71
CA GLN A 172 10.48 -12.84 -10.06
C GLN A 172 9.48 -13.10 -11.19
N ALA A 173 8.50 -13.99 -10.96
CA ALA A 173 7.42 -14.27 -11.90
C ALA A 173 6.54 -13.03 -12.22
N LEU A 174 6.58 -11.99 -11.38
CA LEU A 174 5.78 -10.77 -11.51
C LEU A 174 6.65 -9.53 -11.76
N LEU A 175 7.79 -9.43 -11.06
CA LEU A 175 8.64 -8.22 -11.06
C LEU A 175 9.81 -8.30 -12.05
N GLY A 176 10.05 -9.47 -12.65
CA GLY A 176 11.15 -9.72 -13.58
C GLY A 176 12.24 -10.62 -13.00
N ASN A 177 13.13 -11.06 -13.88
CA ASN A 177 14.13 -12.07 -13.60
C ASN A 177 15.50 -11.49 -13.22
N THR A 178 15.67 -10.16 -13.28
CA THR A 178 16.92 -9.47 -12.92
C THR A 178 16.70 -8.46 -11.79
N LEU A 179 17.76 -8.16 -11.03
CA LEU A 179 17.70 -7.12 -9.99
C LEU A 179 17.34 -5.75 -10.58
N ALA A 180 17.78 -5.47 -11.80
CA ALA A 180 17.42 -4.25 -12.52
C ALA A 180 15.91 -4.14 -12.78
N GLN A 181 15.25 -5.22 -13.24
CA GLN A 181 13.80 -5.21 -13.45
C GLN A 181 13.03 -5.03 -12.14
N ILE A 182 13.45 -5.72 -11.08
CA ILE A 182 12.85 -5.59 -9.74
C ILE A 182 13.04 -4.16 -9.19
N ALA A 183 14.21 -3.57 -9.40
CA ALA A 183 14.51 -2.20 -9.00
C ALA A 183 13.65 -1.19 -9.78
N GLN A 184 13.43 -1.38 -11.08
CA GLN A 184 12.55 -0.52 -11.88
C GLN A 184 11.11 -0.54 -11.37
N GLU A 185 10.59 -1.73 -11.02
CA GLU A 185 9.26 -1.83 -10.42
C GLU A 185 9.16 -1.06 -9.10
N LYS A 186 10.17 -1.18 -8.22
CA LYS A 186 10.19 -0.49 -6.92
C LYS A 186 10.44 1.01 -7.06
N ALA A 187 11.27 1.43 -8.02
CA ALA A 187 11.53 2.82 -8.35
C ALA A 187 10.26 3.58 -8.79
N GLY A 188 9.20 2.88 -9.20
CA GLY A 188 7.92 3.48 -9.57
C GLY A 188 7.20 4.27 -8.46
N ILE A 189 7.64 4.17 -7.20
CA ILE A 189 7.14 5.00 -6.10
C ILE A 189 7.85 6.37 -5.99
N ILE A 190 8.93 6.58 -6.75
CA ILE A 190 9.65 7.86 -6.81
C ILE A 190 8.78 8.83 -7.61
N LYS A 191 8.50 10.01 -7.03
CA LYS A 191 7.69 11.05 -7.67
C LYS A 191 8.53 12.30 -7.92
N THR A 192 8.21 13.03 -8.98
CA THR A 192 8.89 14.28 -9.34
C THR A 192 8.86 15.28 -8.17
N ARG A 193 10.00 15.92 -7.89
CA ARG A 193 10.18 16.88 -6.78
C ARG A 193 9.91 16.29 -5.38
N CYS A 194 9.97 14.97 -5.23
CA CYS A 194 9.87 14.28 -3.95
C CYS A 194 11.22 13.61 -3.64
N PRO A 195 11.81 13.83 -2.45
CA PRO A 195 13.03 13.14 -2.06
C PRO A 195 12.79 11.62 -1.93
N VAL A 196 13.83 10.85 -2.23
CA VAL A 196 13.86 9.41 -2.02
C VAL A 196 15.07 9.02 -1.17
N VAL A 197 14.88 8.11 -0.22
CA VAL A 197 15.93 7.49 0.58
C VAL A 197 16.10 6.05 0.10
N ILE A 198 17.33 5.66 -0.21
CA ILE A 198 17.70 4.28 -0.51
C ILE A 198 18.43 3.73 0.72
N SER A 199 17.87 2.73 1.40
CA SER A 199 18.41 2.27 2.70
C SER A 199 19.72 1.50 2.58
N SER A 200 19.99 0.92 1.41
CA SER A 200 21.21 0.16 1.12
C SER A 200 21.69 0.49 -0.28
N PHE A 201 22.92 1.00 -0.37
CA PHE A 201 23.56 1.20 -1.67
C PHE A 201 23.89 -0.17 -2.30
N GLN A 202 23.53 -0.33 -3.57
CA GLN A 202 23.79 -1.53 -4.37
C GLN A 202 24.20 -1.07 -5.77
N GLU A 203 25.47 -1.29 -6.13
CA GLU A 203 26.06 -0.77 -7.38
C GLU A 203 25.25 -1.17 -8.62
N GLU A 204 24.81 -2.43 -8.70
CA GLU A 204 24.06 -2.99 -9.85
C GLU A 204 22.73 -2.27 -10.16
N VAL A 205 22.10 -1.63 -9.16
CA VAL A 205 20.78 -1.00 -9.31
C VAL A 205 20.79 0.50 -8.99
N ALA A 206 21.91 1.05 -8.50
CA ALA A 206 22.01 2.44 -8.07
C ALA A 206 21.66 3.43 -9.19
N GLU A 207 22.12 3.18 -10.41
CA GLU A 207 21.82 4.04 -11.56
C GLU A 207 20.33 4.16 -11.85
N ILE A 208 19.54 3.11 -11.59
CA ILE A 208 18.09 3.12 -11.83
C ILE A 208 17.44 4.18 -10.93
N PHE A 209 17.75 4.16 -9.63
CA PHE A 209 17.21 5.13 -8.69
C PHE A 209 17.67 6.55 -8.99
N ILE A 210 18.95 6.73 -9.34
CA ILE A 210 19.49 8.06 -9.72
C ILE A 210 18.77 8.60 -10.95
N LYS A 211 18.61 7.79 -12.01
CA LYS A 211 17.92 8.19 -13.24
C LYS A 211 16.44 8.45 -13.03
N THR A 212 15.77 7.72 -12.15
CA THR A 212 14.34 7.93 -11.85
C THR A 212 14.11 9.16 -10.95
N ALA A 213 15.07 9.52 -10.09
CA ALA A 213 14.96 10.68 -9.20
C ALA A 213 15.38 12.01 -9.84
N ALA A 214 16.13 11.97 -10.96
CA ALA A 214 16.55 13.14 -11.74
C ALA A 214 15.38 13.81 -12.48
#